data_AF-A0A956ADB6-F1
#
_entry.id   AF-A0A956ADB6-F1
#
_cell.length_a   1.000
_cell.length_b   1.000
_cell.length_c   1.000
_cell.angle_alpha   90.00
_cell.angle_beta   90.00
_cell.angle_gamma   90.00
#
_symmetry.space_group_name_H-M   'P 1'
#
loop_
_entity.id
_entity.type
_entity.pdbx_description
1 polymer ?
#
loop_
_entity_poly.entity_id
_entity_poly.type
_entity_poly.pdbx_seq_one_letter_code
_entity_poly.pdbx_strand_id
1 'polypeptide(L)'
;MKGSRLSTQMLRRRGRAALQIVAFLAALGLFAAVVARVVGAPAPAPIPGPDGSTRFGIPLSQRKAIYETILSQVHRWRRNAAMVRHRAFNRHVVFMAQLSAHVRRLAVRHHVSATQLWLVVDEGIRNHWTSGRYPPLPATVVPLSLTTR
;
A
#
# COMPACT_ATOMS: atom_id res chain seq x y z
N MET A 1 -75.54 -0.28 -12.77
CA MET A 1 -74.36 0.42 -13.32
C MET A 1 -73.08 -0.06 -12.61
N LYS A 2 -72.40 -1.11 -13.13
CA LYS A 2 -71.22 -1.74 -12.48
C LYS A 2 -70.19 -2.24 -13.51
N GLY A 3 -70.07 -1.57 -14.67
CA GLY A 3 -69.26 -2.04 -15.81
C GLY A 3 -67.92 -1.33 -16.05
N SER A 4 -67.64 -0.17 -15.43
CA SER A 4 -66.51 0.67 -15.85
C SER A 4 -65.21 0.52 -15.03
N ARG A 5 -65.21 -0.23 -13.91
CA ARG A 5 -64.04 -0.32 -13.01
C ARG A 5 -63.05 -1.44 -13.32
N LEU A 6 -63.47 -2.46 -14.10
CA LEU A 6 -62.62 -3.63 -14.41
C LEU A 6 -61.67 -3.36 -15.60
N SER A 7 -62.09 -2.56 -16.57
CA SER A 7 -61.28 -2.22 -17.76
C SER A 7 -60.02 -1.41 -17.39
N THR A 8 -60.14 -0.48 -16.44
CA THR A 8 -59.05 0.42 -16.03
C THR A 8 -57.96 -0.30 -15.22
N GLN A 9 -58.29 -1.40 -14.52
CA GLN A 9 -57.31 -2.19 -13.77
C GLN A 9 -56.45 -3.07 -14.67
N MET A 10 -57.01 -3.63 -15.76
CA MET A 10 -56.22 -4.42 -16.72
C MET A 10 -55.26 -3.57 -17.53
N LEU A 11 -55.64 -2.34 -17.90
CA LEU A 11 -54.76 -1.40 -18.59
C LEU A 11 -53.55 -0.99 -17.74
N ARG A 12 -53.75 -0.78 -16.43
CA ARG A 12 -52.68 -0.44 -15.48
C ARG A 12 -51.71 -1.60 -15.22
N ARG A 13 -52.18 -2.84 -15.22
CA ARG A 13 -51.30 -4.03 -15.09
C ARG A 13 -50.43 -4.24 -16.32
N ARG A 14 -50.98 -4.05 -17.53
CA ARG A 14 -50.22 -4.14 -18.79
C ARG A 14 -49.18 -3.02 -18.93
N GLY A 15 -49.53 -1.78 -18.53
CA GLY A 15 -48.58 -0.66 -18.52
C GLY A 15 -47.41 -0.87 -17.56
N ARG A 16 -47.64 -1.45 -16.38
CA ARG A 16 -46.58 -1.78 -15.41
C ARG A 16 -45.66 -2.90 -15.91
N ALA A 17 -46.22 -3.93 -16.54
CA ALA A 17 -45.43 -5.02 -17.13
C ALA A 17 -44.53 -4.51 -18.27
N ALA A 18 -45.06 -3.66 -19.15
CA ALA A 18 -44.27 -3.05 -20.22
C ALA A 18 -43.14 -2.16 -19.68
N LEU A 19 -43.41 -1.35 -18.65
CA LEU A 19 -42.40 -0.51 -17.99
C LEU A 19 -41.30 -1.36 -17.33
N GLN A 20 -41.65 -2.47 -16.69
CA GLN A 20 -40.70 -3.40 -16.07
C GLN A 20 -39.80 -4.06 -17.11
N ILE A 21 -40.34 -4.46 -18.27
CA ILE A 21 -39.56 -5.05 -19.36
C ILE A 21 -38.58 -4.01 -19.93
N VAL A 22 -39.02 -2.78 -20.17
CA VAL A 22 -38.15 -1.70 -20.66
C VAL A 22 -37.05 -1.37 -19.65
N ALA A 23 -37.38 -1.28 -18.36
CA ALA A 23 -36.40 -1.04 -17.30
C ALA A 23 -35.37 -2.19 -17.19
N PHE A 24 -35.81 -3.43 -17.34
CA PHE A 24 -34.93 -4.60 -17.32
C PHE A 24 -33.97 -4.60 -18.52
N LEU A 25 -34.45 -4.31 -19.73
CA LEU A 25 -33.61 -4.21 -20.92
C LEU A 25 -32.60 -3.06 -20.83
N ALA A 26 -33.01 -1.92 -20.28
CA ALA A 26 -32.11 -0.79 -20.03
C ALA A 26 -31.02 -1.13 -19.00
N ALA A 27 -31.38 -1.83 -17.92
CA ALA A 27 -30.43 -2.30 -16.91
C ALA A 27 -29.44 -3.33 -17.51
N LEU A 28 -29.92 -4.23 -18.37
CA LEU A 28 -29.07 -5.20 -19.07
C LEU A 28 -28.08 -4.52 -20.01
N GLY A 29 -28.52 -3.51 -20.77
CA GLY A 29 -27.66 -2.70 -21.64
C GLY A 29 -26.60 -1.92 -20.87
N LEU A 30 -26.99 -1.32 -19.73
CA LEU A 30 -26.04 -0.62 -18.85
C LEU A 30 -25.01 -1.59 -18.25
N PHE A 31 -25.44 -2.78 -17.81
CA PHE A 31 -24.55 -3.82 -17.30
C PHE A 31 -23.57 -4.28 -18.37
N ALA A 32 -24.04 -4.55 -19.60
CA ALA A 32 -23.17 -4.92 -20.72
C ALA A 32 -22.14 -3.82 -21.05
N ALA A 33 -22.53 -2.55 -21.02
CA ALA A 33 -21.63 -1.42 -21.26
C ALA A 33 -20.56 -1.28 -20.17
N VAL A 34 -20.91 -1.52 -18.91
CA VAL A 34 -19.96 -1.51 -17.78
C VAL A 34 -19.00 -2.69 -17.88
N VAL A 35 -19.51 -3.89 -18.14
CA VAL A 35 -18.68 -5.11 -18.29
C VAL A 35 -17.72 -4.99 -19.48
N ALA A 36 -18.16 -4.44 -20.62
CA ALA A 36 -17.29 -4.23 -21.78
C ALA A 36 -16.09 -3.31 -21.46
N ARG A 37 -16.27 -2.29 -20.60
CA ARG A 37 -15.17 -1.44 -20.13
C ARG A 37 -14.21 -2.15 -19.18
N VAL A 38 -14.69 -3.10 -18.40
CA VAL A 38 -13.86 -3.89 -17.48
C VAL A 38 -13.08 -4.97 -18.23
N VAL A 39 -13.69 -5.61 -19.24
CA VAL A 39 -13.06 -6.67 -20.03
C VAL A 39 -12.10 -6.11 -21.08
N GLY A 40 -12.35 -4.91 -21.59
CA GLY A 40 -11.46 -4.21 -22.54
C GLY A 40 -10.31 -3.44 -21.87
N ALA A 41 -10.24 -3.43 -20.54
CA ALA A 41 -9.08 -2.85 -19.85
C ALA A 41 -7.84 -3.68 -20.18
N PRO A 42 -6.73 -3.08 -20.66
CA PRO A 42 -5.50 -3.81 -20.86
C PRO A 42 -5.16 -4.54 -19.55
N ALA A 43 -4.84 -5.83 -19.67
CA ALA A 43 -4.48 -6.64 -18.51
C ALA A 43 -3.43 -5.86 -17.69
N PRO A 44 -3.62 -5.75 -16.35
CA PRO A 44 -2.64 -5.07 -15.52
C PRO A 44 -1.27 -5.68 -15.83
N ALA A 45 -0.26 -4.82 -16.01
CA ALA A 45 1.09 -5.28 -16.28
C ALA A 45 1.44 -6.41 -15.30
N PRO A 46 1.95 -7.56 -15.77
CA PRO A 46 2.23 -8.68 -14.91
C PRO A 46 3.10 -8.22 -13.76
N ILE A 47 2.69 -8.53 -12.53
CA ILE A 47 3.49 -8.29 -11.34
C ILE A 47 4.80 -9.05 -11.58
N PRO A 48 5.96 -8.37 -11.59
CA PRO A 48 7.23 -9.05 -11.80
C PRO A 48 7.33 -10.21 -10.82
N GLY A 49 7.55 -11.41 -11.35
CA GLY A 49 7.79 -12.59 -10.54
C GLY A 49 8.99 -12.37 -9.61
N PRO A 50 9.15 -13.18 -8.57
CA PRO A 50 10.28 -13.09 -7.64
C PRO A 50 11.57 -13.60 -8.30
N ASP A 51 11.98 -12.98 -9.41
CA ASP A 51 13.35 -13.02 -9.85
C ASP A 51 14.12 -12.30 -8.75
N GLY A 52 15.16 -12.90 -8.17
CA GLY A 52 15.86 -12.36 -6.99
C GLY A 52 16.34 -10.90 -7.12
N SER A 53 16.32 -10.34 -8.34
CA SER A 53 16.50 -8.92 -8.65
C SER A 53 15.40 -8.00 -8.13
N THR A 54 14.13 -8.40 -8.09
CA THR A 54 13.00 -7.51 -7.78
C THR A 54 12.20 -8.03 -6.58
N ARG A 55 12.17 -7.24 -5.49
CA ARG A 55 11.34 -7.51 -4.29
C ARG A 55 10.59 -6.25 -3.92
N PHE A 56 9.37 -6.42 -3.41
CA PHE A 56 8.47 -5.30 -3.07
C PHE A 56 8.16 -4.38 -4.27
N GLY A 57 8.31 -4.86 -5.51
CA GLY A 57 8.21 -4.05 -6.72
C GLY A 57 9.40 -3.08 -6.93
N ILE A 58 10.53 -3.28 -6.24
CA ILE A 58 11.72 -2.42 -6.31
C ILE A 58 12.93 -3.28 -6.70
N PRO A 59 13.75 -2.88 -7.70
CA PRO A 59 14.99 -3.58 -8.06
C PRO A 59 16.05 -3.54 -6.95
N LEU A 60 16.90 -4.57 -6.86
CA LEU A 60 17.88 -4.74 -5.78
C LEU A 60 18.85 -3.55 -5.67
N SER A 61 19.32 -3.03 -6.80
CA SER A 61 20.19 -1.84 -6.85
C SER A 61 19.52 -0.63 -6.19
N GLN A 62 18.24 -0.40 -6.50
CA GLN A 62 17.46 0.66 -5.90
C GLN A 62 17.18 0.41 -4.42
N ARG A 63 16.86 -0.83 -4.01
CA ARG A 63 16.68 -1.19 -2.58
C ARG A 63 17.94 -0.94 -1.76
N LYS A 64 19.11 -1.34 -2.28
CA LYS A 64 20.42 -1.08 -1.63
C LYS A 64 20.71 0.42 -1.51
N ALA A 65 20.49 1.20 -2.57
CA ALA A 65 20.70 2.65 -2.55
C ALA A 65 19.76 3.37 -1.56
N ILE A 66 18.50 2.95 -1.49
CA ILE A 66 17.52 3.43 -0.51
C ILE A 66 18.00 3.11 0.91
N TYR A 67 18.39 1.85 1.16
CA TYR A 67 18.86 1.41 2.47
C TYR A 67 20.10 2.19 2.90
N GLU A 68 21.09 2.36 2.02
CA GLU A 68 22.30 3.13 2.28
C GLU A 68 21.98 4.59 2.65
N THR A 69 21.02 5.20 1.94
CA THR A 69 20.56 6.56 2.26
C THR A 69 20.00 6.63 3.68
N ILE A 70 19.11 5.71 4.03
CA ILE A 70 18.51 5.63 5.38
C ILE A 70 19.58 5.37 6.43
N LEU A 71 20.48 4.41 6.17
CA LEU A 71 21.58 4.04 7.06
C LEU A 71 22.47 5.25 7.38
N SER A 72 22.90 5.97 6.35
CA SER A 72 23.75 7.15 6.50
C SER A 72 23.08 8.25 7.33
N GLN A 73 21.77 8.41 7.18
CA GLN A 73 21.00 9.41 7.89
C GLN A 73 20.80 9.03 9.35
N VAL A 74 20.52 7.75 9.63
CA VAL A 74 20.41 7.21 11.00
C VAL A 74 21.71 7.39 11.76
N HIS A 75 22.86 7.06 11.16
CA HIS A 75 24.16 7.26 11.80
C HIS A 75 24.49 8.73 12.02
N ARG A 76 24.13 9.62 11.08
CA ARG A 76 24.26 11.07 11.25
C ARG A 76 23.45 11.57 12.46
N TRP A 77 22.19 11.14 12.58
CA TRP A 77 21.36 11.51 13.72
C TRP A 77 21.86 10.92 15.04
N ARG A 78 22.34 9.67 15.05
CA ARG A 78 22.93 9.07 16.25
C ARG A 78 24.15 9.85 16.74
N ARG A 79 25.05 10.26 15.83
CA ARG A 79 26.18 11.13 16.18
C ARG A 79 25.74 12.47 16.74
N ASN A 80 24.73 13.10 16.12
CA ASN A 80 24.20 14.37 16.60
C ASN A 80 23.46 14.24 17.94
N ALA A 81 22.73 13.15 18.16
CA ALA A 81 22.02 12.88 19.40
C ALA A 81 22.97 12.54 20.56
N ALA A 82 24.14 11.94 20.29
CA ALA A 82 25.19 11.76 21.28
C ALA A 82 25.69 13.09 21.85
N MET A 83 25.60 14.19 21.09
CA MET A 83 25.99 15.53 21.53
C MET A 83 24.95 16.22 22.42
N VAL A 84 23.67 15.78 22.42
CA VAL A 84 22.58 16.47 23.13
C VAL A 84 22.16 15.70 24.38
N ARG A 85 22.61 16.15 25.56
CA ARG A 85 22.57 15.48 26.88
C ARG A 85 21.20 15.19 27.53
N HIS A 86 20.05 15.40 26.87
CA HIS A 86 18.73 15.28 27.52
C HIS A 86 18.01 13.93 27.33
N ARG A 87 17.22 13.55 28.36
CA ARG A 87 16.44 12.32 28.66
C ARG A 87 16.23 11.34 27.48
N ALA A 88 16.67 10.10 27.67
CA ALA A 88 16.69 9.02 26.67
C ALA A 88 15.33 8.68 26.02
N PHE A 89 14.23 8.76 26.76
CA PHE A 89 12.89 8.47 26.23
C PHE A 89 12.46 9.45 25.12
N ASN A 90 12.71 10.75 25.33
CA ASN A 90 12.43 11.78 24.32
C ASN A 90 13.29 11.59 23.06
N ARG A 91 14.52 11.06 23.20
CA ARG A 91 15.39 10.78 22.05
C ARG A 91 14.81 9.71 21.12
N HIS A 92 14.21 8.65 21.67
CA HIS A 92 13.64 7.58 20.84
C HIS A 92 12.43 8.05 20.03
N VAL A 93 11.49 8.76 20.68
CA VAL A 93 10.30 9.31 20.01
C VAL A 93 10.70 10.31 18.92
N VAL A 94 11.61 11.24 19.24
CA VAL A 94 12.12 12.22 18.26
C VAL A 94 12.85 11.53 17.11
N PHE A 95 13.67 10.52 17.40
CA PHE A 95 14.36 9.74 16.37
C PHE A 95 13.37 9.04 15.43
N MET A 96 12.34 8.39 15.98
CA MET A 96 11.33 7.70 15.16
C MET A 96 10.49 8.66 14.33
N ALA A 97 10.18 9.84 14.88
CA ALA A 97 9.50 10.90 14.12
C ALA A 97 10.37 11.42 12.96
N GLN A 98 11.66 11.68 13.20
CA GLN A 98 12.61 12.11 12.17
C GLN A 98 12.82 11.04 11.09
N LEU A 99 12.96 9.78 11.49
CA LEU A 99 13.09 8.65 10.58
C LEU A 99 11.83 8.47 9.74
N SER A 100 10.65 8.50 10.36
CA SER A 100 9.37 8.41 9.65
C SER A 100 9.19 9.54 8.64
N ALA A 101 9.53 10.78 9.01
CA ALA A 101 9.49 11.91 8.08
C ALA A 101 10.47 11.74 6.92
N HIS A 102 11.66 11.20 7.16
CA HIS A 102 12.65 10.94 6.11
C HIS A 102 12.21 9.80 5.18
N VAL A 103 11.67 8.71 5.71
CA VAL A 103 11.10 7.60 4.93
C VAL A 103 9.96 8.12 4.05
N ARG A 104 9.06 8.96 4.57
CA ARG A 104 7.99 9.57 3.76
C ARG A 104 8.54 10.43 2.61
N ARG A 105 9.59 11.23 2.85
CA ARG A 105 10.25 12.01 1.79
C ARG A 105 10.89 11.12 0.72
N LEU A 106 11.53 10.02 1.13
CA LEU A 106 12.11 9.05 0.21
C LEU A 106 11.01 8.33 -0.60
N ALA A 107 9.86 8.04 0.01
CA ALA A 107 8.74 7.39 -0.66
C ALA A 107 8.25 8.25 -1.83
N VAL A 108 8.06 9.55 -1.59
CA VAL A 108 7.72 10.51 -2.64
C VAL A 108 8.80 10.57 -3.71
N ARG A 109 10.09 10.68 -3.32
CA ARG A 109 11.21 10.78 -4.27
C ARG A 109 11.34 9.56 -5.18
N HIS A 110 11.09 8.37 -4.66
CA HIS A 110 11.24 7.11 -5.39
C HIS A 110 9.92 6.59 -5.97
N HIS A 111 8.81 7.33 -5.84
CA HIS A 111 7.47 6.91 -6.26
C HIS A 111 7.06 5.53 -5.71
N VAL A 112 7.40 5.27 -4.44
CA VAL A 112 7.07 4.03 -3.73
C VAL A 112 6.30 4.34 -2.46
N SER A 113 5.54 3.37 -1.96
CA SER A 113 4.87 3.49 -0.67
C SER A 113 5.87 3.51 0.50
N ALA A 114 5.51 4.19 1.59
CA ALA A 114 6.30 4.14 2.82
C ALA A 114 6.43 2.71 3.36
N THR A 115 5.42 1.86 3.17
CA THR A 115 5.46 0.44 3.53
C THR A 115 6.54 -0.32 2.78
N GLN A 116 6.66 -0.12 1.45
CA GLN A 116 7.73 -0.74 0.67
C GLN A 116 9.11 -0.31 1.16
N LEU A 117 9.29 0.95 1.56
CA LEU A 117 10.54 1.41 2.17
C LEU A 117 10.84 0.74 3.51
N TRP A 118 9.85 0.56 4.38
CA TRP A 118 10.05 -0.17 5.63
C TRP A 118 10.45 -1.63 5.40
N LEU A 119 9.89 -2.28 4.37
CA LEU A 119 10.28 -3.63 3.95
C LEU A 119 11.72 -3.67 3.43
N VAL A 120 12.16 -2.64 2.67
CA VAL A 120 13.57 -2.48 2.27
C VAL A 120 14.49 -2.32 3.48
N VAL A 121 14.07 -1.59 4.50
CA VAL A 121 14.83 -1.42 5.75
C VAL A 121 14.97 -2.74 6.50
N ASP A 122 13.87 -3.49 6.67
CA ASP A 122 13.88 -4.82 7.28
C ASP A 122 14.76 -5.80 6.50
N GLU A 123 14.64 -5.83 5.17
CA GLU A 123 15.50 -6.65 4.31
C GLU A 123 17.00 -6.30 4.48
N GLY A 124 17.34 -5.01 4.49
CA GLY A 124 18.72 -4.58 4.66
C GLY A 124 19.28 -4.88 6.05
N ILE A 125 18.45 -4.83 7.10
CA ILE A 125 18.83 -5.28 8.45
C ILE A 125 19.12 -6.78 8.46
N ARG A 126 18.22 -7.61 7.93
CA ARG A 126 18.37 -9.08 7.92
C ARG A 126 19.55 -9.54 7.08
N ASN A 127 19.82 -8.86 5.97
CA ASN A 127 20.94 -9.18 5.07
C ASN A 127 22.25 -8.48 5.46
N HIS A 128 22.28 -7.77 6.59
CA HIS A 128 23.44 -7.02 7.06
C HIS A 128 24.04 -6.10 5.98
N TRP A 129 23.18 -5.45 5.20
CA TRP A 129 23.65 -4.52 4.18
C TRP A 129 24.44 -3.40 4.86
N THR A 130 25.60 -3.10 4.28
CA THR A 130 26.47 -2.02 4.75
C THR A 130 26.46 -0.90 3.73
N SER A 131 26.78 0.31 4.18
CA SER A 131 27.36 1.28 3.26
C SER A 131 28.85 1.29 3.51
N GLY A 132 29.68 1.53 2.48
CA GLY A 132 31.14 1.52 2.63
C GLY A 132 31.68 2.43 3.75
N ARG A 133 30.83 3.31 4.31
CA ARG A 133 31.15 4.24 5.39
C ARG A 133 30.52 3.91 6.75
N TYR A 134 29.48 3.09 6.81
CA TYR A 134 28.71 2.84 8.03
C TYR A 134 28.41 1.36 8.26
N PRO A 135 28.56 0.86 9.51
CA PRO A 135 28.19 -0.51 9.84
C PRO A 135 26.67 -0.71 9.69
N PRO A 136 26.21 -1.97 9.51
CA PRO A 136 24.79 -2.27 9.33
C PRO A 136 24.00 -1.84 10.56
N LEU A 137 22.70 -1.55 10.38
CA LEU A 137 21.82 -1.29 11.51
C LEU A 137 21.74 -2.56 12.39
N PRO A 138 21.74 -2.41 13.73
CA PRO A 138 21.58 -3.55 14.61
C PRO A 138 20.20 -4.18 14.38
N ALA A 139 20.14 -5.51 14.31
CA ALA A 139 18.87 -6.21 14.33
C ALA A 139 18.18 -5.92 15.67
N THR A 140 17.05 -5.23 15.65
CA THR A 140 16.31 -4.85 16.86
C THR A 140 15.54 -6.02 17.49
N VAL A 141 15.76 -7.25 17.02
CA VAL A 141 15.18 -8.44 17.66
C VAL A 141 16.13 -8.88 18.78
N VAL A 142 15.91 -8.34 19.98
CA VAL A 142 16.25 -9.12 21.17
C VAL A 142 15.25 -10.28 21.16
N PRO A 143 15.69 -11.55 21.02
CA PRO A 143 14.76 -12.65 21.13
C PRO A 143 14.04 -12.54 22.47
N LEU A 144 12.70 -12.62 22.44
CA LEU A 144 11.92 -12.82 23.66
C LEU A 144 12.36 -14.16 24.24
N SER A 145 13.32 -14.14 25.16
CA SER A 145 13.60 -15.27 26.02
C SER A 145 12.37 -15.48 26.88
N LEU A 146 11.48 -16.37 26.42
CA LEU A 146 10.43 -16.95 27.24
C LEU A 146 11.15 -17.80 28.28
N THR A 147 11.50 -17.20 29.42
CA THR A 147 11.88 -17.97 30.60
C THR A 147 10.65 -18.74 31.04
N THR A 148 10.50 -19.97 30.55
CA THR A 148 9.64 -20.98 31.16
C THR A 148 10.16 -21.20 32.58
N ARG A 149 9.45 -20.62 33.55
CA ARG A 149 9.54 -21.01 34.96
C ARG A 149 8.64 -22.22 35.19
#